data_AF-A0A850SE05-F1
#
_entry.id   AF-A0A850SE05-F1
#
_cell.length_a   1.000
_cell.length_b   1.000
_cell.length_c   1.000
_cell.angle_alpha   90.00
_cell.angle_beta   90.00
_cell.angle_gamma   90.00
#
_symmetry.space_group_name_H-M   'P 1'
#
loop_
_entity.id
_entity.type
_entity.pdbx_description
1 polymer ?
#
loop_
_entity_poly.entity_id
_entity_poly.type
_entity_poly.pdbx_seq_one_letter_code
_entity_poly.pdbx_strand_id
1 'polypeptide(L)'
;MFRNLLVSIVFFIGPALLMFIARNLVLIGMVWLKSRHEKELEQKIIDITPIHNHRHPNWFVIIVVMISMTCAVTVFLELQNKDDVVPQEYVPAYTDDSGKIIPGHWQPKAPASD
;
A
#
# COMPACT_ATOMS: atom_id res chain seq x y z
N MET A 1 22.57 -12.81 -31.49
CA MET A 1 22.32 -12.35 -30.11
C MET A 1 20.88 -11.89 -29.88
N PHE A 2 20.25 -11.14 -30.80
CA PHE A 2 18.85 -10.69 -30.67
C PHE A 2 17.82 -11.80 -30.40
N ARG A 3 17.99 -12.99 -30.97
CA ARG A 3 17.09 -14.13 -30.75
C ARG A 3 17.01 -14.54 -29.27
N ASN A 4 18.14 -14.59 -28.56
CA ASN A 4 18.16 -14.99 -27.15
C ASN A 4 17.60 -13.88 -26.25
N LEU A 5 17.79 -12.62 -26.64
CA LEU A 5 17.22 -11.47 -25.93
C LEU A 5 15.69 -11.44 -26.06
N LEU A 6 15.15 -11.70 -27.26
CA LEU A 6 13.71 -11.78 -27.51
C LEU A 6 13.07 -12.93 -26.72
N VAL A 7 13.70 -14.11 -26.73
CA VAL A 7 13.23 -15.26 -25.94
C VAL A 7 13.25 -14.93 -24.45
N SER A 8 14.32 -14.31 -23.94
CA SER A 8 14.39 -13.91 -22.52
C SER A 8 13.30 -12.91 -22.14
N ILE A 9 13.03 -11.90 -22.98
CA ILE A 9 11.96 -10.92 -22.72
C ILE A 9 10.59 -11.59 -22.71
N VAL A 10 10.31 -12.46 -23.69
CA VAL A 10 9.02 -13.14 -23.79
C VAL A 10 8.81 -14.12 -22.63
N PHE A 11 9.84 -14.84 -22.19
CA PHE A 11 9.70 -15.77 -21.06
C PHE A 11 9.69 -15.07 -19.70
N PHE A 12 10.32 -13.90 -19.57
CA PHE A 12 10.28 -13.13 -18.33
C PHE A 12 8.99 -12.31 -18.19
N ILE A 13 8.59 -11.61 -19.25
CA ILE A 13 7.43 -10.70 -19.25
C ILE A 13 6.14 -11.44 -19.63
N GLY A 14 6.22 -12.46 -20.48
CA GLY A 14 5.06 -13.19 -20.99
C GLY A 14 4.16 -13.77 -19.91
N PRO A 15 4.68 -14.46 -18.88
CA PRO A 15 3.85 -14.95 -17.78
C PRO A 15 3.13 -13.85 -17.02
N ALA A 16 3.82 -12.72 -16.76
CA ALA A 16 3.22 -11.57 -16.08
C ALA A 16 2.11 -10.93 -16.94
N LEU A 17 2.36 -10.79 -18.25
CA LEU A 17 1.41 -10.23 -19.20
C LEU A 17 0.19 -11.16 -19.39
N LEU A 18 0.40 -12.48 -19.43
CA LEU A 18 -0.68 -13.47 -19.46
C LEU A 18 -1.53 -13.43 -18.20
N MET A 19 -0.90 -13.39 -17.01
CA MET A 19 -1.62 -13.26 -15.75
C MET A 19 -2.41 -11.96 -15.68
N PHE A 20 -1.85 -10.86 -16.20
CA PHE A 20 -2.52 -9.57 -16.28
C PHE A 20 -3.75 -9.64 -17.21
N ILE A 21 -3.62 -10.20 -18.42
CA ILE A 21 -4.76 -10.37 -19.34
C ILE A 21 -5.82 -11.26 -18.71
N ALA A 22 -5.44 -12.42 -18.16
CA ALA A 22 -6.37 -13.36 -17.54
C ALA A 22 -7.16 -12.71 -16.40
N ARG A 23 -6.50 -11.96 -15.52
CA ARG A 23 -7.15 -11.22 -14.43
C ARG A 23 -8.18 -10.21 -14.96
N ASN A 24 -7.82 -9.45 -15.98
CA ASN A 24 -8.72 -8.45 -16.55
C ASN A 24 -9.93 -9.11 -17.24
N LEU A 25 -9.74 -10.24 -17.93
CA LEU A 25 -10.85 -11.01 -18.51
C LEU A 25 -11.81 -11.54 -17.43
N VAL A 26 -11.29 -12.03 -16.31
CA VAL A 26 -12.11 -12.47 -15.18
C VAL A 26 -12.91 -11.31 -14.60
N LEU A 27 -12.30 -10.14 -14.40
CA LEU A 27 -13.00 -8.95 -13.90
C LEU A 27 -14.11 -8.50 -14.84
N ILE A 28 -13.84 -8.43 -16.14
CA ILE A 28 -14.85 -8.10 -17.16
C ILE A 28 -15.98 -9.11 -17.13
N GLY A 29 -15.66 -10.41 -17.03
CA GLY A 29 -16.64 -11.49 -16.91
C GLY A 29 -17.54 -11.34 -15.68
N MET A 30 -16.96 -11.06 -14.51
CA MET A 30 -17.74 -10.84 -13.28
C MET A 30 -18.65 -9.62 -13.38
N VAL A 31 -18.16 -8.50 -13.94
CA VAL A 31 -18.98 -7.29 -14.16
C VAL A 31 -20.13 -7.58 -15.12
N TRP A 32 -19.87 -8.34 -16.20
CA TRP A 32 -20.90 -8.71 -17.16
C TRP A 32 -21.96 -9.64 -16.54
N LEU A 33 -21.54 -10.65 -15.76
CA LEU A 33 -22.45 -11.54 -15.05
C LEU A 33 -23.32 -10.78 -14.04
N LYS A 34 -22.71 -9.85 -13.28
CA LYS A 34 -23.43 -9.01 -12.32
C LYS A 34 -24.45 -8.11 -13.04
N SER A 35 -24.04 -7.45 -14.12
CA SER A 35 -24.94 -6.59 -14.90
C SER A 35 -26.08 -7.38 -15.55
N ARG A 36 -25.83 -8.62 -15.98
CA ARG A 36 -26.87 -9.51 -16.48
C ARG A 36 -27.89 -9.82 -15.38
N HIS A 37 -27.43 -10.12 -14.18
CA HIS A 37 -28.33 -10.42 -13.06
C HIS A 37 -29.16 -9.19 -12.65
N GLU A 38 -28.56 -8.00 -12.64
CA GLU A 38 -29.27 -6.74 -12.34
C GLU A 38 -30.34 -6.44 -13.40
N LYS A 39 -30.06 -6.67 -14.68
CA LYS A 39 -31.05 -6.51 -15.78
C LYS A 39 -32.22 -7.49 -15.67
N GLU A 40 -31.96 -8.74 -15.29
CA GLU A 40 -33.01 -9.74 -15.07
C GLU A 40 -33.89 -9.40 -13.84
N LEU A 41 -33.31 -8.75 -12.82
CA LEU A 41 -34.03 -8.23 -11.65
C LEU A 41 -34.87 -6.98 -11.97
N GLU A 42 -34.30 -6.01 -12.71
CA GLU A 42 -35.00 -4.79 -13.16
C GLU A 42 -36.20 -5.09 -14.06
N GLN A 43 -36.13 -6.11 -14.92
CA GLN A 43 -37.27 -6.52 -15.75
C GLN A 43 -38.39 -7.22 -14.96
N LYS A 44 -38.09 -7.82 -13.81
CA LYS A 44 -39.06 -8.62 -13.04
C LYS A 44 -39.75 -7.84 -11.92
N ILE A 45 -39.16 -6.72 -11.48
CA ILE A 45 -39.67 -5.93 -10.36
C ILE A 45 -39.80 -4.48 -10.82
N ILE A 46 -41.03 -4.02 -11.04
CA ILE A 46 -41.34 -2.59 -11.04
C ILE A 46 -41.28 -2.17 -9.56
N ASP A 47 -40.07 -1.84 -9.10
CA ASP A 47 -39.88 -1.34 -7.74
C ASP A 47 -40.37 0.12 -7.66
N ILE A 48 -41.50 0.34 -7.00
CA ILE A 48 -42.09 1.66 -6.74
C ILE A 48 -41.48 2.27 -5.45
N THR A 49 -40.51 1.60 -4.83
CA THR A 49 -39.86 2.12 -3.63
C THR A 49 -39.00 3.33 -4.00
N PRO A 50 -39.18 4.51 -3.39
CA PRO A 50 -38.35 5.67 -3.67
C PRO A 50 -36.92 5.40 -3.20
N ILE A 51 -36.07 5.09 -4.16
CA ILE A 51 -34.64 4.89 -3.94
C ILE A 51 -34.07 6.28 -3.63
N HIS A 52 -33.86 6.56 -2.35
CA HIS A 52 -33.20 7.79 -1.95
C HIS A 52 -31.71 7.64 -2.29
N ASN A 53 -31.36 8.03 -3.51
CA ASN A 53 -30.00 8.02 -4.02
C ASN A 53 -29.21 9.14 -3.32
N HIS A 54 -28.82 8.91 -2.07
CA HIS A 54 -27.90 9.76 -1.34
C HIS A 54 -26.50 9.55 -1.91
N ARG A 55 -26.29 10.06 -3.13
CA ARG A 55 -24.98 10.08 -3.76
C ARG A 55 -24.15 11.08 -2.98
N HIS A 56 -23.28 10.56 -2.10
CA HIS A 56 -22.33 11.40 -1.39
C HIS A 56 -21.51 12.22 -2.40
N PRO A 57 -21.29 13.52 -2.13
CA PRO A 57 -20.56 14.36 -3.06
C PRO A 57 -19.12 13.86 -3.18
N ASN A 58 -18.74 13.43 -4.39
CA ASN A 58 -17.39 12.93 -4.69
C ASN A 58 -16.28 13.91 -4.27
N TRP A 59 -16.57 15.21 -4.21
CA TRP A 59 -15.64 16.24 -3.77
C TRP A 59 -15.17 16.06 -2.32
N PHE A 60 -16.05 15.61 -1.41
CA PHE A 60 -15.67 15.32 -0.03
C PHE A 60 -14.61 14.21 0.03
N VAL A 61 -14.82 13.13 -0.72
CA VAL A 61 -13.87 12.01 -0.81
C VAL A 61 -12.52 12.48 -1.37
N ILE A 62 -12.54 13.31 -2.42
CA ILE A 62 -11.33 13.88 -3.01
C ILE A 62 -10.55 14.72 -1.99
N ILE A 63 -11.23 15.58 -1.22
CA ILE A 63 -10.58 16.40 -0.18
C ILE A 63 -9.93 15.51 0.89
N VAL A 64 -10.64 14.50 1.39
CA VAL A 64 -10.11 13.61 2.42
C VAL A 64 -8.86 12.89 1.92
N VAL A 65 -8.90 12.38 0.68
CA VAL A 65 -7.73 11.75 0.05
C VAL A 65 -6.56 12.73 -0.06
N MET A 66 -6.79 13.95 -0.54
CA MET A 66 -5.74 14.96 -0.67
C MET A 66 -5.12 15.33 0.69
N ILE A 67 -5.94 15.54 1.73
CA ILE A 67 -5.45 15.86 3.08
C ILE A 67 -4.63 14.70 3.64
N SER A 68 -5.13 13.47 3.50
CA SER A 68 -4.43 12.27 4.00
C SER A 68 -3.07 12.08 3.30
N MET A 69 -3.01 12.33 1.99
CA MET A 69 -1.79 12.21 1.21
C MET A 69 -0.78 13.29 1.59
N THR A 70 -1.22 14.54 1.76
CA THR A 70 -0.35 15.62 2.24
C THR A 70 0.24 15.28 3.60
N CYS A 71 -0.57 14.80 4.55
CA CYS A 71 -0.11 14.39 5.87
C CYS A 71 0.93 13.26 5.81
N ALA A 72 0.67 12.23 5.00
CA ALA A 72 1.61 11.13 4.81
C ALA A 72 2.95 11.61 4.23
N VAL A 73 2.91 12.51 3.23
CA VAL A 73 4.12 13.06 2.60
C VAL A 73 4.89 13.93 3.59
N THR A 74 4.22 14.80 4.35
CA THR A 74 4.90 15.65 5.34
C THR A 74 5.59 14.83 6.42
N VAL A 75 4.91 13.80 6.96
CA VAL A 75 5.50 12.90 7.95
C VAL A 75 6.68 12.13 7.37
N PHE A 76 6.56 11.67 6.12
CA PHE A 76 7.64 10.96 5.45
C PHE A 76 8.88 11.83 5.24
N LEU A 77 8.70 13.09 4.81
CA LEU A 77 9.80 14.03 4.64
C LEU A 77 10.47 14.35 5.98
N GLU A 78 9.69 14.53 7.04
CA GLU A 78 10.21 14.74 8.39
C GLU A 78 11.05 13.56 8.87
N LEU A 79 10.57 12.32 8.65
CA LEU A 79 11.31 11.10 8.98
C LEU A 79 12.59 10.90 8.16
N GLN A 80 12.63 11.46 6.94
CA GLN A 80 13.82 11.43 6.09
C GLN A 80 14.85 12.49 6.49
N ASN A 81 14.46 13.50 7.26
CA ASN A 81 15.35 14.54 7.74
C ASN A 81 16.27 13.96 8.84
N LYS A 82 17.36 13.33 8.40
CA LYS A 82 18.34 12.65 9.28
C LYS A 82 19.28 13.61 10.00
N ASP A 83 19.25 14.90 9.64
CA ASP A 83 20.20 15.89 10.15
C ASP A 83 19.97 16.21 11.64
N ASP A 84 18.79 15.91 12.19
CA ASP A 84 18.43 16.17 13.60
C ASP A 84 18.41 14.92 14.50
N VAL A 85 18.69 13.72 13.97
CA VAL A 85 18.64 12.48 14.77
C VAL A 85 20.05 12.08 15.20
N VAL A 86 20.39 12.38 16.46
CA VAL A 86 21.61 11.86 17.09
C VAL A 86 21.61 10.34 16.96
N PRO A 87 22.59 9.73 16.26
CA PRO A 87 22.63 8.29 16.08
C PRO A 87 22.64 7.62 17.46
N GLN A 88 21.66 6.77 17.72
CA GLN A 88 21.56 6.01 18.97
C GLN A 88 21.97 4.56 18.74
N GLU A 89 22.60 3.97 19.75
CA GLU A 89 22.95 2.56 19.79
C GLU A 89 22.20 1.88 20.94
N TYR A 90 21.65 0.71 20.65
CA TYR A 90 20.95 -0.08 21.66
C TYR A 90 21.96 -0.90 22.46
N VAL A 91 22.03 -0.63 23.76
CA VAL A 91 22.81 -1.44 24.70
C VAL A 91 21.88 -2.53 25.24
N PRO A 92 22.15 -3.83 24.97
CA PRO A 92 21.33 -4.91 25.48
C PRO A 92 21.44 -5.00 27.00
N ALA A 93 20.48 -5.66 27.65
CA ALA A 93 20.54 -5.84 29.10
C ALA A 93 21.79 -6.62 29.50
N TYR A 94 22.51 -6.14 30.51
CA TYR A 94 23.73 -6.76 31.01
C TYR A 94 23.77 -6.72 32.54
N THR A 95 24.64 -7.55 33.12
CA THR A 95 24.91 -7.53 34.56
C THR A 95 26.20 -6.76 34.78
N ASP A 96 26.18 -5.77 35.67
CA ASP A 96 27.39 -5.01 36.01
C ASP A 96 28.32 -5.75 36.98
N ASP A 97 29.51 -5.19 37.21
CA ASP A 97 30.51 -5.76 38.11
C ASP A 97 30.05 -5.85 39.59
N SER A 98 28.95 -5.17 39.95
CA SER A 98 28.31 -5.26 41.26
C SER A 98 27.24 -6.36 41.34
N GLY A 99 27.02 -7.09 40.25
CA GLY A 99 26.00 -8.14 40.14
C GLY A 99 24.59 -7.61 39.91
N LYS A 100 24.43 -6.32 39.59
CA LYS A 100 23.13 -5.69 39.33
C LYS A 100 22.76 -5.82 37.86
N ILE A 101 21.53 -6.23 37.59
CA ILE A 101 20.99 -6.31 36.23
C ILE A 101 20.58 -4.91 35.77
N ILE A 102 21.19 -4.45 34.68
CA ILE A 102 20.89 -3.20 34.00
C ILE A 102 19.98 -3.52 32.80
N PRO A 103 18.76 -2.95 32.73
CA PRO A 103 17.87 -3.17 31.60
C PRO A 103 18.43 -2.54 30.32
N GLY A 104 18.08 -3.13 29.18
CA GLY A 104 18.51 -2.62 27.88
C GLY A 104 17.98 -1.21 27.63
N HIS A 105 18.83 -0.33 27.12
CA HIS A 105 18.53 1.09 26.96
C HIS A 105 19.25 1.66 25.74
N TRP A 106 18.77 2.80 25.27
CA TRP A 106 19.36 3.52 24.15
C TRP A 106 20.41 4.51 24.67
N GLN A 107 21.59 4.52 24.06
CA GLN A 107 22.65 5.48 24.33
C GLN A 107 23.05 6.22 23.05
N PRO A 108 23.51 7.49 23.12
CA PRO A 108 24.08 8.17 21.97
C PRO A 108 25.33 7.42 21.47
N LYS A 109 25.37 7.13 20.18
CA LYS A 109 26.53 6.52 19.54
C LYS A 109 27.68 7.54 19.53
N ALA A 110 28.82 7.15 20.11
CA ALA A 110 30.01 8.01 20.10
C ALA A 110 30.43 8.32 18.65
N PRO A 111 30.88 9.55 18.35
CA PRO A 111 31.40 9.88 17.03
C PRO A 111 32.61 8.97 16.74
N ALA A 112 32.67 8.41 15.53
CA ALA A 112 33.85 7.66 15.10
C ALA A 112 35.06 8.61 15.16
N SER A 113 35.99 8.35 16.09
CA SER A 113 37.32 8.95 16.05
C SER A 113 38.11 8.25 14.96
N ASP A 114 38.45 8.97 13.89
CA ASP A 114 39.45 8.55 12.90
C ASP A 114 40.84 8.41 13.53
#